data_AF-A0A968NWG8-F1
#
_entry.id   AF-A0A968NWG8-F1
#
_cell.length_a   1.000
_cell.length_b   1.000
_cell.length_c   1.000
_cell.angle_alpha   90.00
_cell.angle_beta   90.00
_cell.angle_gamma   90.00
#
_symmetry.space_group_name_H-M   'P 1'
#
loop_
_entity.id
_entity.type
_entity.pdbx_description
1 polymer ?
#
loop_
_entity_poly.entity_id
_entity_poly.type
_entity_poly.pdbx_seq_one_letter_code
_entity_poly.pdbx_strand_id
1 'polypeptide(L)'
;MSRLALIKMLDRQKVQSAIVPLVLAIVVWAAHFYHYQQFSLYYEDYSRIPTAMQWEWSQIWEFWAEIPEAIIEAEFEGRPLHPGLIRLLARLGEQLGGLPAIYRVAYAINLLNVLLFYKLIQRSTRWPFLP
;
A
#
# COMPACT_ATOMS: atom_id res chain seq x y z
N MET A 1 12.02 38.51 -15.68
CA MET A 1 11.45 37.22 -16.13
C MET A 1 10.15 37.51 -16.89
N SER A 2 9.99 37.07 -18.14
CA SER A 2 8.79 37.40 -18.93
C SER A 2 7.57 36.59 -18.45
N ARG A 3 6.37 37.17 -18.55
CA ARG A 3 5.10 36.53 -18.15
C ARG A 3 4.89 35.16 -18.83
N LEU A 4 5.39 35.02 -20.05
CA LEU A 4 5.38 33.79 -20.84
C LEU A 4 6.28 32.68 -20.25
N ALA A 5 7.43 33.05 -19.68
CA ALA A 5 8.35 32.09 -19.04
C ALA A 5 7.78 31.55 -17.73
N LEU A 6 7.09 32.40 -16.94
CA LEU A 6 6.41 32.01 -15.71
C LEU A 6 5.28 31.00 -15.99
N ILE A 7 4.47 31.25 -17.04
CA ILE A 7 3.38 30.33 -17.45
C ILE A 7 3.95 28.96 -17.87
N LYS A 8 4.99 28.93 -18.71
CA LYS A 8 5.64 27.68 -19.12
C LYS A 8 6.26 26.91 -17.96
N MET A 9 6.83 27.59 -16.96
CA MET A 9 7.34 26.95 -15.74
C MET A 9 6.22 26.31 -14.91
N LEU A 10 5.13 27.04 -14.67
CA LEU A 10 3.98 26.54 -13.92
C LEU A 10 3.32 25.35 -14.60
N ASP A 11 3.23 25.38 -15.94
CA ASP A 11 2.67 24.27 -16.73
C ASP A 11 3.55 23.02 -16.65
N ARG A 12 4.88 23.16 -16.79
CA ARG A 12 5.81 22.04 -16.63
C ARG A 12 5.73 21.43 -15.24
N GLN A 13 5.62 22.25 -14.20
CA GLN A 13 5.53 21.78 -12.83
C GLN A 13 4.20 21.04 -12.57
N LYS A 14 3.09 21.52 -13.15
CA LYS A 14 1.78 20.84 -13.08
C LYS A 14 1.79 19.50 -13.82
N VAL A 15 2.32 19.47 -15.04
CA VAL A 15 2.43 18.24 -15.85
C VAL A 15 3.29 17.20 -15.12
N GLN A 16 4.43 17.60 -14.56
CA GLN A 16 5.26 16.71 -13.74
C GLN A 16 4.52 16.20 -12.49
N SER A 17 3.74 17.06 -11.84
CA SER A 17 2.96 16.69 -10.64
C SER A 17 1.85 15.68 -10.91
N ALA A 18 1.39 15.54 -12.16
CA ALA A 18 0.35 14.58 -12.56
C ALA A 18 0.93 13.31 -13.19
N ILE A 19 1.98 13.43 -14.01
CA ILE A 19 2.60 12.29 -14.70
C ILE A 19 3.28 11.35 -13.70
N VAL A 20 4.01 11.88 -12.71
CA VAL A 20 4.77 11.02 -11.78
C VAL A 20 3.85 10.10 -10.97
N PRO A 21 2.75 10.58 -10.35
CA PRO A 21 1.77 9.71 -9.70
C PRO A 21 1.19 8.62 -10.61
N LEU A 22 0.91 8.96 -11.88
CA LEU A 22 0.36 8.01 -12.84
C LEU A 22 1.37 6.90 -13.18
N VAL A 23 2.63 7.27 -13.42
CA VAL A 23 3.71 6.31 -13.66
C VAL A 23 3.90 5.40 -12.45
N LEU A 24 3.90 5.97 -11.23
CA LEU A 24 4.00 5.19 -10.00
C LEU A 24 2.83 4.21 -9.84
N ALA A 25 1.62 4.61 -10.18
CA ALA A 25 0.45 3.73 -10.17
C ALA A 25 0.63 2.53 -11.10
N ILE A 26 1.05 2.78 -12.34
CA ILE A 26 1.30 1.72 -13.33
C ILE A 26 2.41 0.78 -12.86
N VAL A 27 3.51 1.32 -12.34
CA VAL A 27 4.64 0.52 -11.84
C VAL A 27 4.22 -0.36 -10.67
N VAL A 28 3.50 0.18 -9.69
CA VAL A 28 3.00 -0.60 -8.54
C VAL A 28 2.08 -1.72 -9.02
N TRP A 29 1.17 -1.41 -9.94
CA TRP A 29 0.26 -2.41 -10.52
C TRP A 29 1.02 -3.52 -11.24
N ALA A 30 1.89 -3.15 -12.18
CA ALA A 30 2.63 -4.11 -12.99
C ALA A 30 3.56 -5.01 -12.15
N ALA A 31 4.23 -4.44 -11.15
CA ALA A 31 5.19 -5.16 -10.33
C ALA A 31 4.55 -6.12 -9.32
N HIS A 32 3.38 -5.78 -8.77
CA HIS A 32 2.81 -6.51 -7.62
C HIS A 32 1.42 -7.10 -7.87
N PHE A 33 0.69 -6.65 -8.89
CA PHE A 33 -0.74 -6.98 -9.04
C PHE A 33 -1.14 -7.34 -10.47
N TYR A 34 -0.20 -7.45 -11.41
CA TYR A 34 -0.52 -7.77 -12.81
C TYR A 34 -1.29 -9.09 -12.94
N HIS A 35 -0.96 -10.07 -12.10
CA HIS A 35 -1.60 -11.39 -12.06
C HIS A 35 -2.61 -11.56 -10.91
N TYR A 36 -3.21 -10.47 -10.40
CA TYR A 36 -4.08 -10.52 -9.20
C TYR A 36 -5.31 -11.45 -9.29
N GLN A 37 -5.73 -11.83 -10.51
CA GLN A 37 -6.83 -12.77 -10.72
C GLN A 37 -6.41 -14.24 -10.64
N GLN A 38 -5.10 -14.51 -10.65
CA GLN A 38 -4.53 -15.84 -10.59
C GLN A 38 -4.08 -16.11 -9.15
N PHE A 39 -5.00 -16.71 -8.38
CA PHE A 39 -4.71 -17.21 -7.04
C PHE A 39 -3.53 -18.18 -7.10
N SER A 40 -2.67 -18.18 -6.07
CA SER A 40 -1.48 -19.04 -5.88
C SER A 40 -0.17 -18.52 -6.48
N LEU A 41 -0.15 -17.32 -7.06
CA LEU A 41 1.11 -16.70 -7.51
C LEU A 41 1.79 -15.87 -6.41
N TYR A 42 1.05 -15.44 -5.39
CA TYR A 42 1.58 -14.60 -4.32
C TYR A 42 1.83 -15.45 -3.07
N TYR A 43 2.92 -15.16 -2.35
CA TYR A 43 3.26 -15.86 -1.10
C TYR A 43 2.11 -15.80 -0.08
N GLU A 44 1.40 -14.68 -0.07
CA GLU A 44 0.26 -14.36 0.77
C GLU A 44 -0.95 -15.25 0.47
N ASP A 45 -1.11 -15.74 -0.76
CA ASP A 45 -2.15 -16.71 -1.14
C ASP A 45 -1.99 -18.05 -0.43
N TYR A 46 -0.77 -18.40 -0.03
CA TYR A 46 -0.50 -19.64 0.70
C TYR A 46 -0.38 -19.42 2.21
N SER A 47 0.09 -18.24 2.62
CA SER A 47 0.49 -18.02 4.01
C SER A 47 -0.56 -17.32 4.87
N ARG A 48 -1.42 -16.46 4.30
CA ARG A 48 -2.24 -15.52 5.10
C ARG A 48 -3.65 -15.29 4.58
N ILE A 49 -3.83 -15.14 3.27
CA ILE A 49 -5.12 -14.78 2.66
C ILE A 49 -6.20 -15.85 2.89
N PRO A 50 -5.96 -17.16 2.71
CA PRO A 50 -6.99 -18.18 2.92
C PRO A 50 -7.50 -18.18 4.36
N THR A 51 -6.58 -18.07 5.32
CA THR A 51 -6.89 -18.00 6.74
C THR A 51 -7.77 -16.78 7.03
N ALA A 52 -7.40 -15.61 6.54
CA ALA A 52 -8.17 -14.38 6.76
C ALA A 52 -9.57 -14.43 6.10
N MET A 53 -9.71 -15.11 4.96
CA MET A 53 -11.00 -15.30 4.29
C MET A 53 -11.93 -16.24 5.04
N GLN A 54 -11.39 -17.18 5.82
CA GLN A 54 -12.16 -18.14 6.62
C GLN A 54 -12.50 -17.62 8.02
N TRP A 55 -11.85 -16.54 8.47
CA TRP A 55 -12.04 -16.01 9.81
C TRP A 55 -13.28 -15.14 9.94
N GLU A 56 -13.91 -15.22 11.11
CA GLU A 56 -14.88 -14.24 11.57
C GLU A 56 -14.21 -13.00 12.17
N TRP A 57 -14.99 -11.91 12.29
CA TRP A 57 -14.50 -10.65 12.87
C TRP A 57 -13.98 -10.79 14.30
N SER A 58 -14.55 -11.70 15.09
CA SER A 58 -14.08 -11.99 16.44
C SER A 58 -12.65 -12.54 16.43
N GLN A 59 -12.35 -13.46 15.51
CA GLN A 59 -11.04 -14.10 15.38
C GLN A 59 -9.97 -13.10 14.92
N ILE A 60 -10.36 -12.10 14.12
CA ILE A 60 -9.47 -10.98 13.79
C ILE A 60 -9.10 -10.22 15.07
N TRP A 61 -10.07 -9.89 15.93
CA TRP A 61 -9.78 -9.15 17.17
C TRP A 61 -9.02 -9.95 18.21
N GLU A 62 -9.28 -11.25 18.33
CA GLU A 62 -8.48 -12.17 19.13
C GLU A 62 -7.03 -12.15 18.67
N PHE A 63 -6.77 -12.29 17.37
CA PHE A 63 -5.42 -12.20 16.81
C PHE A 63 -4.75 -10.85 17.10
N TRP A 64 -5.49 -9.73 17.01
CA TRP A 64 -4.94 -8.41 17.34
C TRP A 64 -4.59 -8.25 18.82
N ALA A 65 -5.31 -8.94 19.71
CA ALA A 65 -5.03 -8.94 21.14
C ALA A 65 -3.74 -9.72 21.50
N GLU A 66 -3.35 -10.69 20.67
CA GLU A 66 -2.13 -11.50 20.83
C GLU A 66 -0.85 -10.82 20.32
N ILE A 67 -0.98 -9.77 19.50
CA ILE A 67 0.17 -9.05 18.91
C ILE A 67 1.20 -8.58 19.95
N PRO A 68 0.84 -8.01 21.12
CA PRO A 68 1.82 -7.62 22.12
C PRO A 68 2.73 -8.75 22.59
N GLU A 69 2.17 -9.95 22.81
CA GLU A 69 2.92 -11.14 23.20
C GLU A 69 3.81 -11.63 22.06
N ALA A 70 3.26 -11.71 20.85
CA ALA A 70 3.99 -12.11 19.66
C ALA A 70 5.18 -11.18 19.32
N ILE A 71 5.07 -9.87 19.62
CA ILE A 71 6.18 -8.92 19.48
C ILE A 71 7.31 -9.23 20.46
N ILE A 72 6.96 -9.55 21.71
CA ILE A 72 7.94 -9.88 22.76
C ILE A 72 8.69 -11.15 22.39
N GLU A 73 8.00 -12.11 21.77
CA GLU A 73 8.56 -13.38 21.31
C GLU A 73 9.29 -13.28 19.96
N ALA A 74 9.40 -12.06 19.40
CA ALA A 74 9.99 -11.78 18.09
C ALA A 74 9.35 -12.58 16.92
N GLU A 75 8.09 -12.98 17.10
CA GLU A 75 7.30 -13.54 16.03
C GLU A 75 7.04 -12.48 14.95
N PHE A 76 6.64 -12.94 13.76
CA PHE A 76 6.33 -12.07 12.61
C PHE A 76 7.50 -11.19 12.12
N GLU A 77 8.74 -11.68 12.27
CA GLU A 77 9.95 -11.01 11.76
C GLU A 77 10.14 -9.59 12.32
N GLY A 78 9.62 -9.34 13.54
CA GLY A 78 9.67 -8.03 14.19
C GLY A 78 8.76 -6.98 13.55
N ARG A 79 7.73 -7.40 12.81
CA ARG A 79 6.77 -6.50 12.15
C ARG A 79 5.43 -6.50 12.90
N PRO A 80 5.26 -5.67 13.94
CA PRO A 80 4.13 -5.75 14.87
C PRO A 80 2.75 -5.61 14.17
N LEU A 81 2.66 -4.68 13.22
CA LEU A 81 1.38 -4.34 12.58
C LEU A 81 1.13 -5.10 11.28
N HIS A 82 2.18 -5.64 10.65
CA HIS A 82 2.11 -6.20 9.31
C HIS A 82 1.14 -7.39 9.18
N PRO A 83 1.25 -8.46 10.00
CA PRO A 83 0.37 -9.63 9.87
C PRO A 83 -1.08 -9.30 10.26
N GLY A 84 -1.29 -8.47 11.29
CA GLY A 84 -2.62 -8.05 11.73
C GLY A 84 -3.33 -7.22 10.67
N LEU A 85 -2.64 -6.24 10.08
CA LEU A 85 -3.21 -5.42 9.02
C LEU A 85 -3.53 -6.24 7.77
N ILE A 86 -2.66 -7.17 7.36
CA ILE A 86 -2.93 -8.05 6.21
C ILE A 86 -4.24 -8.82 6.45
N ARG A 87 -4.39 -9.46 7.61
CA ARG A 87 -5.59 -10.27 7.90
C ARG A 87 -6.85 -9.42 8.00
N LEU A 88 -6.76 -8.27 8.66
CA LEU A 88 -7.87 -7.32 8.77
C LEU A 88 -8.35 -6.84 7.39
N LEU A 89 -7.41 -6.40 6.55
CA LEU A 89 -7.71 -5.86 5.23
C LEU A 89 -8.14 -6.95 4.25
N ALA A 90 -7.61 -8.16 4.39
CA ALA A 90 -8.06 -9.32 3.63
C ALA A 90 -9.50 -9.72 3.98
N ARG A 91 -9.89 -9.72 5.26
CA ARG A 91 -11.29 -9.95 5.65
C ARG A 91 -12.21 -8.85 5.12
N LEU A 92 -11.81 -7.58 5.22
CA LEU A 92 -12.56 -6.47 4.61
C LEU A 92 -12.72 -6.66 3.10
N GLY A 93 -11.63 -7.01 2.40
CA GLY A 93 -11.66 -7.25 0.95
C GLY A 93 -12.53 -8.44 0.58
N GLU A 94 -12.50 -9.52 1.37
CA GLU A 94 -13.33 -10.71 1.17
C GLU A 94 -14.82 -10.34 1.20
N GLN A 95 -15.26 -9.55 2.17
CA GLN A 95 -16.65 -9.11 2.26
C GLN A 95 -17.08 -8.19 1.10
N LEU A 96 -16.15 -7.45 0.50
CA LEU A 96 -16.44 -6.53 -0.60
C LEU A 96 -16.54 -7.22 -1.97
N GLY A 97 -16.01 -8.44 -2.11
CA GLY A 97 -16.03 -9.13 -3.40
C GLY A 97 -15.03 -10.26 -3.53
N GLY A 98 -14.66 -10.91 -2.42
CA GLY A 98 -13.73 -12.02 -2.39
C GLY A 98 -12.30 -11.64 -2.76
N LEU A 99 -11.56 -12.62 -3.28
CA LEU A 99 -10.14 -12.50 -3.59
C LEU A 99 -9.78 -11.31 -4.51
N PRO A 100 -10.50 -11.01 -5.61
CA PRO A 100 -10.19 -9.85 -6.44
C PRO A 100 -10.30 -8.51 -5.69
N ALA A 101 -11.24 -8.40 -4.76
CA ALA A 101 -11.42 -7.20 -3.96
C ALA A 101 -10.28 -7.04 -2.93
N ILE A 102 -9.81 -8.13 -2.32
CA ILE A 102 -8.61 -8.14 -1.45
C ILE A 102 -7.41 -7.53 -2.17
N TYR A 103 -7.14 -7.98 -3.39
CA TYR A 103 -6.01 -7.47 -4.17
C TYR A 103 -6.16 -6.01 -4.60
N ARG A 104 -7.38 -5.55 -4.89
CA ARG A 104 -7.63 -4.13 -5.18
C ARG A 104 -7.40 -3.26 -3.95
N VAL A 105 -7.81 -3.73 -2.75
CA VAL A 105 -7.53 -3.05 -1.48
C VAL A 105 -6.02 -2.99 -1.23
N ALA A 106 -5.30 -4.10 -1.39
CA ALA A 106 -3.86 -4.15 -1.26
C ALA A 106 -3.15 -3.20 -2.23
N TYR A 107 -3.59 -3.17 -3.49
CA TYR A 107 -3.09 -2.23 -4.50
C TYR A 107 -3.32 -0.77 -4.09
N ALA A 108 -4.53 -0.43 -3.64
CA ALA A 108 -4.87 0.92 -3.21
C ALA A 108 -3.99 1.40 -2.04
N ILE A 109 -3.74 0.54 -1.06
CA ILE A 109 -2.90 0.85 0.10
C ILE A 109 -1.44 1.02 -0.32
N ASN A 110 -0.92 0.12 -1.16
CA ASN A 110 0.46 0.20 -1.62
C ASN A 110 0.67 1.45 -2.49
N LEU A 111 -0.27 1.75 -3.39
CA LEU A 111 -0.26 2.96 -4.19
C LEU A 111 -0.31 4.22 -3.29
N LEU A 112 -1.20 4.25 -2.31
CA LEU A 112 -1.30 5.37 -1.38
C LEU A 112 0.03 5.58 -0.64
N ASN A 113 0.67 4.52 -0.16
CA ASN A 113 1.96 4.60 0.50
C ASN A 113 3.04 5.20 -0.43
N VAL A 114 3.16 4.68 -1.66
CA VAL A 114 4.11 5.20 -2.66
C VAL A 114 3.86 6.68 -2.98
N LEU A 115 2.59 7.09 -3.10
CA LEU A 115 2.23 8.49 -3.35
C LEU A 115 2.54 9.40 -2.15
N LEU A 116 2.30 8.93 -0.93
CA LEU A 116 2.65 9.65 0.29
C LEU A 116 4.16 9.81 0.41
N PHE A 117 4.92 8.75 0.12
CA PHE A 117 6.38 8.79 0.12
C PHE A 117 6.93 9.74 -0.95
N TYR A 118 6.37 9.71 -2.16
CA TYR A 118 6.72 10.66 -3.22
C TYR A 118 6.46 12.12 -2.77
N LYS A 119 5.30 12.39 -2.15
CA LYS A 119 4.99 13.72 -1.60
C LYS A 119 5.96 14.12 -0.48
N LEU A 120 6.36 13.17 0.36
CA LEU A 120 7.32 13.40 1.42
C LEU A 120 8.68 13.82 0.84
N ILE A 121 9.22 13.08 -0.13
CA ILE A 121 10.46 13.45 -0.83
C ILE A 121 10.33 14.84 -1.45
N GLN A 122 9.25 15.08 -2.19
CA GLN A 122 9.01 16.38 -2.83
C GLN A 122 8.98 17.52 -1.81
N ARG A 123 8.39 17.30 -0.64
CA ARG A 123 8.37 18.28 0.45
C ARG A 123 9.78 18.49 1.03
N SER A 124 10.51 17.41 1.30
CA SER A 124 11.85 17.48 1.89
C SER A 124 12.85 18.17 0.96
N THR A 125 12.81 17.91 -0.35
CA THR A 125 13.69 18.57 -1.33
C THR A 125 13.39 20.07 -1.52
N ARG A 126 12.18 20.52 -1.17
CA ARG A 126 11.81 21.95 -1.21
C ARG A 126 12.19 22.72 0.05
N TRP A 127 12.52 22.02 1.13
CA TRP A 127 12.93 22.64 2.38
C TRP A 127 14.42 23.02 2.28
N PRO A 128 14.83 24.27 2.60
CA PRO A 128 16.20 24.74 2.34
C PRO A 128 17.25 24.22 3.34
N PHE A 129 17.00 23.10 4.01
CA PHE A 129 17.90 22.57 5.04
C PHE A 129 18.14 21.08 4.84
N LEU A 130 18.94 20.75 3.84
CA LEU A 130 20.03 19.81 4.04
C LEU A 130 21.30 20.68 4.08
N PRO A 131 22.19 20.53 5.09
CA PRO A 131 23.53 21.09 4.99
C PRO A 131 24.25 20.62 3.71
#